data_AF-X1VPL6-F1
#
_entry.id   AF-X1VPL6-F1
#
_cell.length_a   1.000
_cell.length_b   1.000
_cell.length_c   1.000
_cell.angle_alpha   90.00
_cell.angle_beta   90.00
_cell.angle_gamma   90.00
#
_symmetry.space_group_name_H-M   'P 1'
#
loop_
_entity.id
_entity.type
_entity.pdbx_description
1 polymer ?
#
loop_
_entity_poly.entity_id
_entity_poly.type
_entity_poly.pdbx_seq_one_letter_code
_entity_poly.pdbx_strand_id
1 'polypeptide(L)'
;FQFSKINKCPEFINSKDVLEGIIEFSKNYNGKLGIYTMFLKGINDNIKNVEKLKKFLLEVMPDHYSVSNYTLDGFKPVSKEFKENLKEKLEKLPFKVIYMF
;
A
#
# COMPACT_ATOMS: atom_id res chain seq x y z
N PHE A 1 -11.62 4.02 -3.06
CA PHE A 1 -10.34 3.36 -2.74
C PHE A 1 -10.60 2.56 -1.48
N GLN A 2 -10.56 1.22 -1.51
CA GLN A 2 -11.16 0.41 -0.43
C GLN A 2 -10.36 0.40 0.88
N PHE A 3 -9.12 0.91 0.87
CA PHE A 3 -8.36 1.14 2.11
C PHE A 3 -9.11 2.01 3.14
N SER A 4 -9.97 2.92 2.67
CA SER A 4 -10.86 3.73 3.54
C SER A 4 -11.88 2.91 4.35
N LYS A 5 -12.16 1.65 3.96
CA LYS A 5 -13.00 0.75 4.74
C LYS A 5 -12.30 0.19 5.97
N ILE A 6 -10.95 0.19 5.95
CA ILE A 6 -10.11 -0.33 7.04
C ILE A 6 -9.69 0.85 7.91
N ASN A 7 -9.06 1.85 7.28
CA ASN A 7 -8.57 3.05 7.94
C ASN A 7 -9.31 4.25 7.36
N LYS A 8 -10.43 4.61 7.99
CA LYS A 8 -11.20 5.81 7.64
C LYS A 8 -10.57 7.01 8.35
N CYS A 9 -10.23 8.06 7.60
CA CYS A 9 -9.88 9.35 8.20
C CYS A 9 -11.11 9.94 8.92
N PRO A 10 -10.91 10.70 10.01
CA PRO A 10 -11.98 11.54 10.58
C PRO A 10 -12.63 12.44 9.52
N GLU A 11 -13.88 12.83 9.70
CA GLU A 11 -14.65 13.54 8.67
C GLU A 11 -14.04 14.88 8.24
N PHE A 12 -13.32 15.53 9.14
CA PHE A 12 -12.62 16.78 8.87
C PHE A 12 -11.24 16.60 8.21
N ILE A 13 -10.79 15.36 7.98
CA ILE A 13 -9.55 15.05 7.27
C ILE A 13 -9.88 14.36 5.95
N ASN A 14 -9.55 15.03 4.84
CA ASN A 14 -9.66 14.41 3.53
C ASN A 14 -8.47 13.48 3.29
N SER A 15 -8.76 12.21 2.99
CA SER A 15 -7.72 11.22 2.65
C SER A 15 -6.84 11.63 1.47
N LYS A 16 -7.35 12.47 0.55
CA LYS A 16 -6.56 13.00 -0.57
C LYS A 16 -5.44 13.90 -0.06
N ASP A 17 -5.74 14.81 0.85
CA ASP A 17 -4.79 15.76 1.44
C ASP A 17 -3.71 15.01 2.23
N VAL A 18 -4.07 13.90 2.91
CA VAL A 18 -3.09 13.03 3.58
C VAL A 18 -2.11 12.41 2.58
N LEU A 19 -2.61 11.87 1.46
CA LEU A 19 -1.77 11.27 0.43
C LEU A 19 -0.86 12.32 -0.24
N GLU A 20 -1.40 13.52 -0.52
CA GLU A 20 -0.65 14.65 -1.07
C GLU A 20 0.44 15.12 -0.10
N GLY A 21 0.12 15.23 1.19
CA GLY A 21 1.09 15.57 2.23
C GLY A 21 2.22 14.55 2.36
N ILE A 22 1.96 13.26 2.16
CA ILE A 22 3.02 12.23 2.15
C ILE A 22 3.95 12.42 0.93
N ILE A 23 3.39 12.73 -0.24
CA ILE A 23 4.17 13.01 -1.46
C ILE A 23 5.00 14.29 -1.30
N GLU A 24 4.45 15.32 -0.67
CA GLU A 24 5.19 16.56 -0.39
C GLU A 24 6.29 16.34 0.65
N PHE A 25 5.99 15.58 1.71
CA PHE A 25 6.96 15.21 2.72
C PHE A 25 8.13 14.44 2.11
N SER A 26 7.88 13.47 1.22
CA SER A 26 8.95 12.66 0.62
C SER A 26 9.91 13.47 -0.24
N LYS A 27 9.47 14.59 -0.82
CA LYS A 27 10.32 15.49 -1.61
C LYS A 27 11.29 16.32 -0.74
N ASN A 28 10.91 16.60 0.50
CA ASN A 28 11.65 17.49 1.39
C ASN A 28 12.42 16.75 2.50
N TYR A 29 12.08 15.47 2.72
CA TYR A 29 12.69 14.66 3.76
C TYR A 29 13.99 14.01 3.29
N ASN A 30 15.09 14.34 3.96
CA ASN A 30 16.44 13.82 3.63
C ASN A 30 16.81 12.51 4.33
N GLY A 31 15.89 11.93 5.13
CA GLY A 31 16.11 10.65 5.79
C GLY A 31 15.65 9.47 4.93
N LYS A 32 15.43 8.32 5.58
CA LYS A 32 14.89 7.12 4.91
C LYS A 32 13.39 7.01 5.13
N LEU A 33 12.63 6.89 4.05
CA LEU A 33 11.19 6.70 4.06
C LEU A 33 10.83 5.26 3.69
N GLY A 34 10.17 4.57 4.62
CA GLY A 34 9.58 3.25 4.39
C GLY A 34 8.06 3.36 4.29
N ILE A 35 7.44 2.66 3.34
CA ILE A 35 5.99 2.47 3.30
C ILE A 35 5.66 1.01 3.59
N TYR A 36 4.65 0.78 4.42
CA TYR A 36 4.12 -0.54 4.71
C TYR A 36 2.63 -0.62 4.35
N THR A 37 2.19 -1.74 3.79
CA THR A 37 0.78 -1.97 3.47
C THR A 37 0.36 -3.39 3.81
N MET A 38 -0.84 -3.49 4.40
CA MET A 38 -1.49 -4.76 4.72
C MET A 38 -2.72 -4.98 3.83
N PHE A 39 -2.82 -6.18 3.26
CA PHE A 39 -4.01 -6.63 2.55
C PHE A 39 -4.89 -7.55 3.40
N LEU A 40 -6.20 -7.30 3.36
CA LEU A 40 -7.25 -8.07 4.01
C LEU A 40 -8.11 -8.72 2.91
N LYS A 41 -8.30 -10.03 3.03
CA LYS A 41 -9.04 -10.82 2.04
C LYS A 41 -10.48 -10.32 1.87
N GLY A 42 -10.88 -10.09 0.63
CA GLY A 42 -12.22 -9.62 0.27
C GLY A 42 -12.49 -8.13 0.57
N ILE A 43 -11.50 -7.39 1.07
CA ILE A 43 -11.67 -5.98 1.43
C ILE A 43 -10.87 -5.07 0.52
N ASN A 44 -9.54 -5.22 0.47
CA ASN A 44 -8.67 -4.37 -0.34
C ASN A 44 -7.77 -5.17 -1.32
N ASP A 45 -7.91 -6.49 -1.39
CA ASP A 45 -7.11 -7.44 -2.19
C ASP A 45 -7.58 -7.58 -3.65
N ASN A 46 -7.86 -6.48 -4.33
CA ASN A 46 -8.13 -6.48 -5.78
C ASN A 46 -7.11 -5.66 -6.55
N ILE A 47 -6.98 -6.00 -7.83
CA ILE A 47 -6.02 -5.40 -8.75
C ILE A 47 -6.21 -3.89 -8.89
N LYS A 48 -7.44 -3.38 -8.85
CA LYS A 48 -7.68 -1.93 -8.94
C LYS A 48 -7.06 -1.16 -7.77
N ASN A 49 -7.05 -1.73 -6.58
CA ASN A 49 -6.34 -1.14 -5.44
C ASN A 49 -4.82 -1.27 -5.60
N VAL A 50 -4.32 -2.40 -6.10
CA VAL A 50 -2.88 -2.60 -6.36
C VAL A 50 -2.36 -1.57 -7.36
N GLU A 51 -3.07 -1.31 -8.45
CA GLU A 51 -2.67 -0.32 -9.46
C GLU A 51 -2.67 1.11 -8.89
N LYS A 52 -3.63 1.45 -8.02
CA LYS A 52 -3.64 2.75 -7.33
C LYS A 52 -2.47 2.88 -6.35
N LEU A 53 -2.19 1.82 -5.60
CA LEU A 53 -1.05 1.77 -4.69
C LEU A 53 0.26 1.92 -5.45
N LYS A 54 0.43 1.21 -6.58
CA LYS A 54 1.60 1.33 -7.45
C LYS A 54 1.83 2.76 -7.91
N LYS A 55 0.78 3.45 -8.38
CA LYS A 55 0.88 4.86 -8.79
C LYS A 55 1.33 5.75 -7.63
N PHE A 56 0.70 5.60 -6.46
CA PHE A 56 1.09 6.35 -5.27
C PHE A 56 2.55 6.09 -4.86
N LEU A 57 3.00 4.84 -4.84
CA LEU A 57 4.39 4.51 -4.50
C LEU A 57 5.39 5.11 -5.49
N LEU A 58 5.04 5.22 -6.78
CA LEU A 58 5.88 5.87 -7.79
C LEU A 58 5.92 7.39 -7.65
N GLU A 59 4.89 8.01 -7.07
CA GLU A 59 4.90 9.44 -6.73
C GLU A 59 5.72 9.72 -5.47
N VAL A 60 5.67 8.82 -4.49
CA VAL A 60 6.40 8.96 -3.22
C VAL A 60 7.88 8.61 -3.32
N MET A 61 8.22 7.59 -4.13
CA MET A 61 9.58 7.05 -4.27
C MET A 61 10.24 6.69 -2.92
N PRO A 62 9.65 5.79 -2.10
CA PRO A 62 10.23 5.41 -0.81
C PRO A 62 11.54 4.63 -1.00
N ASP A 63 12.41 4.63 0.00
CA ASP A 63 13.62 3.79 0.03
C ASP A 63 13.28 2.30 -0.03
N HIS A 64 12.18 1.92 0.63
CA HIS A 64 11.65 0.58 0.57
C HIS A 64 10.14 0.55 0.79
N TYR A 65 9.52 -0.46 0.20
CA TYR A 65 8.11 -0.76 0.38
C TYR A 65 7.95 -2.19 0.90
N SER A 66 7.21 -2.37 1.98
CA SER A 66 6.92 -3.67 2.58
C SER A 66 5.42 -3.97 2.45
N VAL A 67 5.09 -5.22 2.16
CA VAL A 67 3.71 -5.65 2.00
C VAL A 67 3.45 -6.99 2.68
N SER A 68 2.31 -7.10 3.37
CA SER A 68 1.89 -8.32 4.03
C SER A 68 0.38 -8.55 3.86
N ASN A 69 -0.13 -9.64 4.42
CA ASN A 69 -1.55 -9.85 4.59
C ASN A 69 -1.90 -10.04 6.06
N TYR A 70 -3.07 -9.54 6.45
CA TYR A 70 -3.58 -9.71 7.80
C TYR A 70 -4.25 -11.08 7.96
N THR A 71 -3.97 -11.78 9.06
CA THR A 71 -4.51 -13.12 9.35
C THR A 71 -4.98 -13.31 10.79
N LEU A 72 -4.99 -12.24 11.59
CA LEU A 72 -5.50 -12.30 12.96
C LEU A 72 -7.03 -12.16 12.95
N ASP A 73 -7.66 -12.37 14.09
CA ASP A 73 -9.09 -12.12 14.32
C ASP A 73 -10.04 -12.81 13.31
N GLY A 74 -9.67 -14.03 12.90
CA GLY A 74 -10.47 -14.86 11.99
C GLY A 74 -10.35 -14.49 10.51
N PHE A 75 -9.52 -13.51 10.16
CA PHE A 75 -9.26 -13.19 8.76
C PHE A 75 -8.45 -14.29 8.08
N LYS A 76 -8.95 -14.74 6.92
CA LYS A 76 -8.21 -15.68 6.06
C LYS A 76 -7.10 -14.92 5.32
N PRO A 77 -5.97 -15.58 5.01
CA PRO A 77 -4.95 -15.00 4.15
C PRO A 77 -5.52 -14.68 2.76
N VAL A 78 -4.97 -13.66 2.12
CA VAL A 78 -5.25 -13.36 0.70
C VAL A 78 -4.90 -14.55 -0.19
N SER A 79 -5.56 -14.68 -1.35
CA SER A 79 -5.37 -15.83 -2.23
C SER A 79 -3.95 -15.90 -2.78
N LYS A 80 -3.50 -17.11 -3.13
CA LYS A 80 -2.22 -17.34 -3.82
C LYS A 80 -2.14 -16.54 -5.13
N GLU A 81 -3.22 -16.61 -5.92
CA GLU A 81 -3.37 -15.84 -7.15
C GLU A 81 -3.22 -14.33 -6.93
N PHE A 82 -3.79 -13.79 -5.85
CA PHE A 82 -3.60 -12.37 -5.53
C PHE A 82 -2.14 -12.06 -5.20
N LYS A 83 -1.45 -12.90 -4.43
CA LYS A 83 -0.02 -12.72 -4.12
C LYS A 83 0.84 -12.73 -5.38
N GLU A 84 0.55 -13.60 -6.34
CA GLU A 84 1.25 -13.69 -7.62
C GLU A 84 1.02 -12.43 -8.47
N ASN A 85 -0.24 -12.02 -8.65
CA ASN A 85 -0.57 -10.79 -9.36
C ASN A 85 0.06 -9.55 -8.70
N LEU A 86 0.05 -9.48 -7.37
CA LEU A 86 0.68 -8.40 -6.62
C LEU A 86 2.18 -8.32 -6.92
N LYS A 87 2.87 -9.47 -6.92
CA LYS A 87 4.30 -9.54 -7.25
C LYS A 87 4.56 -9.07 -8.68
N GLU A 88 3.82 -9.59 -9.66
CA GLU A 88 3.96 -9.21 -11.07
C GLU A 88 3.79 -7.69 -11.26
N LYS A 89 2.77 -7.10 -10.64
CA LYS A 89 2.49 -5.67 -10.79
C LYS A 89 3.55 -4.77 -10.16
N LEU A 90 4.23 -5.25 -9.13
CA LEU A 90 5.22 -4.48 -8.37
C LEU A 90 6.69 -4.85 -8.67
N GLU A 91 6.94 -5.86 -9.51
CA GLU A 91 8.27 -6.42 -9.82
C GLU A 91 9.27 -5.38 -10.34
N LYS A 92 8.79 -4.36 -11.06
CA LYS A 92 9.62 -3.35 -11.74
C LYS A 92 9.63 -1.99 -11.07
N LEU A 93 9.33 -1.93 -9.77
CA LEU A 93 9.44 -0.68 -9.02
C LEU A 93 10.92 -0.31 -8.79
N PRO A 94 11.27 0.97 -8.86
CA PRO A 94 12.67 1.44 -8.77
C PRO A 94 13.23 1.44 -7.34
N PHE A 95 12.59 0.72 -6.41
CA PHE A 95 12.96 0.63 -5.00
C PHE A 95 12.69 -0.76 -4.47
N LYS A 96 13.29 -1.09 -3.31
CA LYS A 96 13.20 -2.43 -2.72
C LYS A 96 11.77 -2.74 -2.29
N VAL A 97 11.22 -3.84 -2.80
CA VAL A 97 9.92 -4.39 -2.35
C VAL A 97 10.14 -5.63 -1.50
N ILE A 98 9.54 -5.66 -0.32
CA ILE A 98 9.63 -6.75 0.65
C ILE A 98 8.25 -7.38 0.83
N TYR A 99 8.14 -8.68 0.55
CA TYR A 99 6.91 -9.44 0.69
C TYR A 99 6.98 -10.29 1.96
N MET A 100 6.03 -10.11 2.89
CA MET A 100 6.03 -10.69 4.24
C MET A 100 4.88 -11.70 4.45
N PHE A 101 4.58 -12.53 3.45
CA PHE A 101 3.45 -13.46 3.46
C PHE A 101 3.76 -14.83 2.87
#